data_AF-A0A8C9WFZ0-F1
#
_entry.id   AF-A0A8C9WFZ0-F1
#
_cell.length_a   1.000
_cell.length_b   1.000
_cell.length_c   1.000
_cell.angle_alpha   90.00
_cell.angle_beta   90.00
_cell.angle_gamma   90.00
#
_symmetry.space_group_name_H-M   'P 1'
#
loop_
_entity.id
_entity.type
_entity.pdbx_description
1 polymer ?
#
loop_
_entity_poly.entity_id
_entity_poly.type
_entity_poly.pdbx_seq_one_letter_code
_entity_poly.pdbx_strand_id
1 'polypeptide(L)'
;SGSFHKRNPRRELWLRVAVAAVLLAVSLGFVVCEWYGCLSADASLEGAVCSEAGREVLEDGGNVVDAGMAALLCLGVVHPHAAGVGKNICNVLFKEYSLSQCYFRIRTTCTGSPLITYGVPATLQGIRRLHSLYGRSNWEKLFVKAIKLAKEGFHIDDTLALALKSNELRICQSALRDLFCDRNGSVKAPGSIVTNRKLSELLQSAGANDSLLPESLGMKLAVDLPSAAQQAFVKNIQRCGVEIREPFTIEEEGYSVFTASSELFSSIISETVKRHSAQNASFWGDASDYTNVSIYVSLFNTAKLVYNNFLGNQSLGGLPVSNMVSSHIGVLDNSGNILIVSTSLNSSFGAAQVLPSTGVLLSDFVLDPAADLAQWSCASIVKLRQTDKEDDDDSEDALGVGVTGGFSAPFIAAQIIINRLILGKSISEAVISPLLHVEMVSPESLSACISVVSNTEWATSPTPASQYTGLDCPCHCTTQPMLMGQDTSTKHSGDGQWWLLL
;
A
#
# COMPACT_ATOMS: atom_id res chain seq x y z
N SER A 1 8.31 -32.43 67.77
CA SER A 1 7.33 -31.34 67.98
C SER A 1 7.38 -30.42 66.78
N GLY A 2 6.23 -30.17 66.14
CA GLY A 2 6.14 -29.36 64.92
C GLY A 2 6.37 -27.87 65.20
N SER A 3 7.27 -27.25 64.44
CA SER A 3 7.48 -25.81 64.43
C SER A 3 6.62 -25.19 63.33
N PHE A 4 5.42 -24.74 63.70
CA PHE A 4 4.56 -23.87 62.88
C PHE A 4 5.30 -22.55 62.58
N HIS A 5 5.75 -22.37 61.34
CA HIS A 5 6.15 -21.05 60.83
C HIS A 5 4.91 -20.16 60.76
N LYS A 6 4.76 -19.24 61.71
CA LYS A 6 3.75 -18.17 61.67
C LYS A 6 3.97 -17.33 60.41
N ARG A 7 3.15 -17.53 59.38
CA ARG A 7 3.09 -16.64 58.21
C ARG A 7 2.67 -15.24 58.66
N ASN A 8 3.47 -14.24 58.32
CA ASN A 8 3.22 -12.85 58.67
C ASN A 8 2.05 -12.31 57.81
N PRO A 9 0.85 -12.08 58.37
CA PRO A 9 -0.35 -11.77 57.60
C PRO A 9 -0.23 -10.46 56.82
N ARG A 10 0.59 -9.51 57.28
CA ARG A 10 0.88 -8.27 56.55
C ARG A 10 1.63 -8.54 55.24
N ARG A 11 2.52 -9.53 55.21
CA ARG A 11 3.32 -9.85 54.02
C ARG A 11 2.50 -10.57 52.95
N GLU A 12 1.57 -11.43 53.35
CA GLU A 12 0.58 -12.03 52.41
C GLU A 12 -0.39 -10.97 51.87
N LEU A 13 -0.81 -10.00 52.69
CA LEU A 13 -1.68 -8.91 52.24
C LEU A 13 -0.99 -8.05 51.17
N TRP A 14 0.26 -7.65 51.40
CA TRP A 14 1.04 -6.88 50.42
C TRP A 14 1.29 -7.65 49.12
N LEU A 15 1.53 -8.97 49.20
CA LEU A 15 1.66 -9.81 48.01
C LEU A 15 0.37 -9.85 47.20
N ARG A 16 -0.79 -10.00 47.85
CA ARG A 16 -2.10 -10.03 47.17
C ARG A 16 -2.43 -8.69 46.52
N VAL A 17 -2.10 -7.57 47.18
CA VAL A 17 -2.28 -6.23 46.61
C VAL A 17 -1.37 -6.01 45.40
N ALA A 18 -0.11 -6.46 45.46
CA ALA A 18 0.80 -6.36 44.33
C ALA A 18 0.34 -7.20 43.12
N VAL A 19 -0.09 -8.44 43.36
CA VAL A 19 -0.63 -9.32 42.30
C VAL A 19 -1.91 -8.72 41.71
N ALA A 20 -2.82 -8.19 42.54
CA ALA A 20 -4.02 -7.54 42.06
C ALA A 20 -3.69 -6.29 41.21
N ALA A 21 -2.73 -5.47 41.61
CA ALA A 21 -2.30 -4.30 40.83
C ALA A 21 -1.67 -4.69 39.48
N VAL A 22 -0.88 -5.76 39.43
CA VAL A 22 -0.31 -6.28 38.18
C VAL A 22 -1.41 -6.83 37.27
N LEU A 23 -2.35 -7.62 37.80
CA LEU A 23 -3.49 -8.11 37.02
C LEU A 23 -4.36 -6.97 36.49
N LEU A 24 -4.56 -5.93 37.29
CA LEU A 24 -5.34 -4.76 36.90
C LEU A 24 -4.62 -3.95 35.80
N ALA A 25 -3.29 -3.78 35.92
CA ALA A 25 -2.47 -3.17 34.87
C ALA A 25 -2.45 -3.98 33.57
N VAL A 26 -2.38 -5.32 33.66
CA VAL A 26 -2.47 -6.20 32.49
C VAL A 26 -3.85 -6.10 31.86
N SER A 27 -4.93 -6.14 32.65
CA SER A 27 -6.30 -5.99 32.12
C SER A 27 -6.54 -4.61 31.49
N LEU A 28 -6.01 -3.53 32.08
CA LEU A 28 -6.06 -2.20 31.45
C LEU A 28 -5.20 -2.13 30.19
N GLY A 29 -4.06 -2.81 30.15
CA GLY A 29 -3.25 -2.96 28.94
C GLY A 29 -4.01 -3.68 27.82
N PHE A 30 -4.74 -4.74 28.13
CA PHE A 30 -5.60 -5.46 27.18
C PHE A 30 -6.78 -4.60 26.70
N VAL A 31 -7.47 -3.90 27.60
CA VAL A 31 -8.60 -3.01 27.24
C VAL A 31 -8.13 -1.84 26.37
N VAL A 32 -6.94 -1.29 26.64
CA VAL A 32 -6.35 -0.23 25.79
C VAL A 32 -5.97 -0.78 24.41
N CYS A 33 -5.49 -2.02 24.33
CA CYS A 33 -5.15 -2.68 23.06
C CYS A 33 -6.40 -3.03 22.22
N GLU A 34 -7.50 -3.42 22.87
CA GLU A 34 -8.81 -3.66 22.21
C GLU A 34 -9.46 -2.38 21.71
N TRP A 35 -9.34 -1.26 22.45
CA TRP A 35 -9.96 0.02 22.06
C TRP A 35 -9.19 0.81 21.01
N TYR A 36 -7.87 0.68 20.96
CA TYR A 36 -7.03 1.40 19.99
C TYR A 36 -6.60 0.56 18.78
N GLY A 37 -6.91 -0.73 18.77
CA GLY A 37 -6.35 -1.66 17.79
C GLY A 37 -4.85 -1.83 18.01
N CYS A 38 -4.35 -3.05 17.90
CA CYS A 38 -2.91 -3.29 17.87
C CYS A 38 -2.38 -2.72 16.55
N LEU A 39 -2.00 -1.43 16.54
CA LEU A 39 -1.20 -0.87 15.46
C LEU A 39 0.09 -1.69 15.39
N SER A 40 0.30 -2.37 14.27
CA SER A 40 1.60 -2.95 13.94
C SER A 40 2.66 -1.85 14.07
N ALA A 41 3.79 -2.20 14.71
CA ALA A 41 4.87 -1.29 15.10
C ALA A 41 5.62 -0.61 13.93
N ASP A 42 5.10 -0.66 12.70
CA ASP A 42 5.69 -0.09 11.49
C ASP A 42 4.81 0.97 10.80
N ALA A 43 3.64 1.29 11.34
CA ALA A 43 2.85 2.40 10.82
C ALA A 43 3.55 3.73 11.20
N SER A 44 4.04 4.47 10.21
CA SER A 44 4.49 5.83 10.47
C SER A 44 3.35 6.64 11.10
N LEU A 45 3.68 7.54 12.04
CA LEU A 45 2.68 8.31 12.82
C LEU A 45 1.65 9.03 11.91
N GLU A 46 2.00 9.30 10.65
CA GLU A 46 1.13 9.91 9.65
C GLU A 46 0.44 8.94 8.68
N GLY A 47 0.98 7.73 8.48
CA GLY A 47 0.19 6.62 7.96
C GLY A 47 -1.05 6.42 8.85
N ALA A 48 -0.88 6.46 10.17
CA ALA A 48 -2.00 6.41 11.10
C ALA A 48 -3.02 7.57 10.90
N VAL A 49 -2.58 8.77 10.50
CA VAL A 49 -3.48 9.92 10.24
C VAL A 49 -4.37 9.70 9.02
N CYS A 50 -3.86 9.02 7.99
CA CYS A 50 -4.67 8.71 6.81
C CYS A 50 -5.53 7.47 7.00
N SER A 51 -5.13 6.53 7.89
CA SER A 51 -6.00 5.45 8.32
C SER A 51 -7.17 6.04 9.13
N GLU A 52 -6.88 7.00 9.98
CA GLU A 52 -7.90 7.75 10.69
C GLU A 52 -8.88 8.45 9.74
N ALA A 53 -8.39 9.04 8.65
CA ALA A 53 -9.23 9.69 7.65
C ALA A 53 -10.26 8.74 7.02
N GLY A 54 -9.86 7.50 6.69
CA GLY A 54 -10.78 6.50 6.16
C GLY A 54 -11.71 5.94 7.23
N ARG A 55 -11.21 5.73 8.46
CA ARG A 55 -11.99 5.28 9.62
C ARG A 55 -13.14 6.24 9.94
N GLU A 56 -12.86 7.54 10.03
CA GLU A 56 -13.86 8.59 10.25
C GLU A 56 -15.01 8.49 9.20
N VAL A 57 -14.67 8.20 7.94
CA VAL A 57 -15.67 8.06 6.87
C VAL A 57 -16.52 6.78 7.01
N LEU A 58 -15.94 5.66 7.47
CA LEU A 58 -16.69 4.44 7.77
C LEU A 58 -17.65 4.65 8.94
N GLU A 59 -17.18 5.29 10.01
CA GLU A 59 -17.99 5.59 11.20
C GLU A 59 -19.17 6.51 10.89
N ASP A 60 -18.98 7.42 9.93
CA ASP A 60 -20.02 8.30 9.40
C ASP A 60 -21.02 7.61 8.45
N GLY A 61 -20.92 6.29 8.28
CA GLY A 61 -21.82 5.49 7.43
C GLY A 61 -21.41 5.39 5.96
N GLY A 62 -20.20 5.83 5.62
CA GLY A 62 -19.58 5.53 4.32
C GLY A 62 -19.20 4.05 4.20
N ASN A 63 -18.89 3.60 2.99
CA ASN A 63 -18.40 2.23 2.78
C ASN A 63 -16.89 2.19 2.50
N VAL A 64 -16.35 1.00 2.23
CA VAL A 64 -14.92 0.83 1.94
C VAL A 64 -14.43 1.66 0.75
N VAL A 65 -15.29 1.96 -0.23
CA VAL A 65 -14.95 2.84 -1.35
C VAL A 65 -14.75 4.26 -0.85
N ASP A 66 -15.72 4.82 -0.13
CA ASP A 66 -15.63 6.17 0.43
C ASP A 66 -14.40 6.33 1.33
N ALA A 67 -14.21 5.38 2.25
CA ALA A 67 -13.11 5.36 3.19
C ALA A 67 -11.75 5.28 2.50
N GLY A 68 -11.61 4.40 1.50
CA GLY A 68 -10.39 4.27 0.73
C GLY A 68 -10.06 5.52 -0.09
N MET A 69 -11.08 6.20 -0.62
CA MET A 69 -10.87 7.46 -1.35
C MET A 69 -10.44 8.60 -0.42
N ALA A 70 -11.03 8.70 0.77
CA ALA A 70 -10.62 9.69 1.78
C ALA A 70 -9.18 9.46 2.26
N ALA A 71 -8.82 8.19 2.55
CA ALA A 71 -7.46 7.81 2.89
C ALA A 71 -6.48 8.11 1.75
N LEU A 72 -6.86 7.87 0.48
CA LEU A 72 -6.04 8.17 -0.70
C LEU A 72 -5.76 9.66 -0.86
N LEU A 73 -6.79 10.49 -0.66
CA LEU A 73 -6.64 11.95 -0.71
C LEU A 73 -5.73 12.46 0.40
N CYS A 74 -5.88 11.91 1.61
CA CYS A 74 -4.99 12.21 2.74
C CYS A 74 -3.54 11.82 2.43
N LEU A 75 -3.32 10.61 1.92
CA LEU A 75 -1.99 10.09 1.63
C LEU A 75 -1.27 10.94 0.57
N GLY A 76 -2.01 11.42 -0.43
CA GLY A 76 -1.48 12.36 -1.43
C GLY A 76 -1.07 13.73 -0.89
N VAL A 77 -1.44 14.07 0.36
CA VAL A 77 -1.01 15.28 1.06
C VAL A 77 0.20 15.00 1.94
N VAL A 78 0.14 13.97 2.78
CA VAL A 78 1.16 13.70 3.82
C VAL A 78 2.36 12.93 3.29
N HIS A 79 2.18 12.06 2.28
CA HIS A 79 3.26 11.31 1.63
C HIS A 79 3.43 11.68 0.14
N PRO A 80 3.75 12.95 -0.17
CA PRO A 80 3.87 13.43 -1.55
C PRO A 80 5.10 12.86 -2.28
N HIS A 81 5.96 12.11 -1.58
CA HIS A 81 7.06 11.39 -2.20
C HIS A 81 6.60 10.10 -2.90
N ALA A 82 5.42 9.56 -2.54
CA ALA A 82 4.92 8.27 -3.02
C ALA A 82 3.53 8.36 -3.68
N ALA A 83 2.66 9.25 -3.21
CA ALA A 83 1.28 9.39 -3.65
C ALA A 83 0.96 10.84 -4.04
N GLY A 84 -0.09 11.04 -4.84
CA GLY A 84 -0.57 12.38 -5.15
C GLY A 84 -1.71 12.43 -6.18
N VAL A 85 -2.41 13.56 -6.21
CA VAL A 85 -3.46 13.82 -7.22
C VAL A 85 -2.90 14.14 -8.61
N GLY A 86 -1.59 14.36 -8.73
CA GLY A 86 -0.88 14.66 -9.98
C GLY A 86 -0.52 13.45 -10.85
N LYS A 87 -1.12 12.29 -10.58
CA LYS A 87 -1.08 11.10 -11.43
C LYS A 87 -2.50 10.56 -11.64
N ASN A 88 -2.59 9.49 -12.40
CA ASN A 88 -3.63 8.47 -12.47
C ASN A 88 -3.70 7.58 -11.22
N ILE A 89 -4.91 7.15 -10.85
CA ILE A 89 -5.10 5.96 -10.02
C ILE A 89 -4.69 4.73 -10.82
N CYS A 90 -4.01 3.79 -10.18
CA CYS A 90 -3.64 2.53 -10.81
C CYS A 90 -3.95 1.38 -9.85
N ASN A 91 -4.56 0.31 -10.36
CA ASN A 91 -4.64 -0.95 -9.62
C ASN A 91 -5.53 -0.85 -8.36
N VAL A 92 -6.81 -0.60 -8.62
CA VAL A 92 -7.89 -0.72 -7.62
C VAL A 92 -8.52 -2.09 -7.79
N LEU A 93 -8.68 -2.85 -6.72
CA LEU A 93 -9.47 -4.06 -6.69
C LEU A 93 -10.52 -3.93 -5.59
N PHE A 94 -11.79 -4.10 -5.97
CA PHE A 94 -12.91 -4.04 -5.03
C PHE A 94 -13.71 -5.33 -5.12
N LYS A 95 -14.15 -5.82 -3.97
CA LYS A 95 -15.07 -6.96 -3.84
C LYS A 95 -16.31 -6.51 -3.06
N GLU A 96 -17.48 -6.68 -3.68
CA GLU A 96 -18.77 -6.46 -3.04
C GLU A 96 -19.46 -7.77 -2.65
N TYR A 97 -19.77 -7.95 -1.38
CA TYR A 97 -20.48 -9.12 -0.88
C TYR A 97 -22.00 -9.04 -1.15
N SER A 98 -22.59 -7.84 -1.16
CA SER A 98 -24.04 -7.62 -1.32
C SER A 98 -24.61 -7.97 -2.70
N LEU A 99 -23.79 -8.00 -3.75
CA LEU A 99 -24.24 -8.17 -5.14
C LEU A 99 -23.78 -9.48 -5.80
N SER A 100 -23.57 -10.53 -4.99
CA SER A 100 -23.08 -11.83 -5.49
C SER A 100 -21.67 -11.75 -6.11
N GLN A 101 -20.72 -11.15 -5.36
CA GLN A 101 -19.28 -11.15 -5.65
C GLN A 101 -18.89 -10.44 -6.96
N CYS A 102 -19.10 -9.12 -7.01
CA CYS A 102 -18.55 -8.30 -8.09
C CYS A 102 -17.09 -7.95 -7.79
N TYR A 103 -16.18 -8.36 -8.69
CA TYR A 103 -14.79 -7.93 -8.69
C TYR A 103 -14.52 -7.01 -9.87
N PHE A 104 -13.85 -5.89 -9.66
CA PHE A 104 -13.41 -5.05 -10.77
C PHE A 104 -12.04 -4.45 -10.55
N ARG A 105 -11.34 -4.22 -11.66
CA ARG A 105 -10.12 -3.42 -11.73
C ARG A 105 -10.36 -2.08 -12.37
N ILE A 106 -9.75 -1.02 -11.82
CA ILE A 106 -9.80 0.33 -12.39
C ILE A 106 -8.42 0.79 -12.83
N ARG A 107 -8.35 1.34 -14.05
CA ARG A 107 -7.15 1.95 -14.61
C ARG A 107 -7.47 3.20 -15.42
N THR A 108 -6.50 4.09 -15.57
CA THR A 108 -6.58 5.19 -16.52
C THR A 108 -6.17 4.73 -17.91
N THR A 109 -6.97 5.09 -18.92
CA THR A 109 -6.68 4.83 -20.33
C THR A 109 -6.64 6.15 -21.08
N CYS A 110 -5.71 6.31 -22.01
CA CYS A 110 -5.64 7.49 -22.88
C CYS A 110 -5.65 7.04 -24.34
N THR A 111 -6.35 7.74 -25.22
CA THR A 111 -6.42 7.37 -26.64
C THR A 111 -5.53 8.28 -27.48
N GLY A 112 -4.63 7.68 -28.29
CA GLY A 112 -3.85 8.38 -29.32
C GLY A 112 -3.11 9.64 -28.83
N SER A 113 -2.55 9.59 -27.61
CA SER A 113 -1.85 10.72 -27.01
C SER A 113 -0.38 10.71 -27.42
N PRO A 114 0.20 11.82 -27.90
CA PRO A 114 1.64 11.91 -28.16
C PRO A 114 2.41 11.72 -26.84
N LEU A 115 3.68 11.29 -26.94
CA LEU A 115 4.61 11.21 -25.80
C LEU A 115 4.56 12.52 -25.00
N ILE A 116 4.18 12.42 -23.72
CA ILE A 116 4.04 13.55 -22.81
C ILE A 116 5.29 13.71 -21.95
N THR A 117 5.63 14.92 -21.56
CA THR A 117 6.72 15.14 -20.59
C THR A 117 6.28 14.83 -19.15
N TYR A 118 4.97 14.85 -18.89
CA TYR A 118 4.39 14.67 -17.55
C TYR A 118 3.21 13.71 -17.61
N GLY A 119 3.05 12.87 -16.58
CA GLY A 119 1.90 11.97 -16.48
C GLY A 119 0.58 12.75 -16.42
N VAL A 120 -0.49 12.16 -16.97
CA VAL A 120 -1.82 12.75 -16.87
C VAL A 120 -2.33 12.61 -15.42
N PRO A 121 -2.90 13.68 -14.82
CA PRO A 121 -3.41 13.64 -13.45
C PRO A 121 -4.89 13.20 -13.43
N ALA A 122 -5.14 11.88 -13.46
CA ALA A 122 -6.50 11.31 -13.43
C ALA A 122 -6.96 10.75 -12.07
N THR A 123 -6.21 10.92 -10.97
CA THR A 123 -6.59 10.42 -9.64
C THR A 123 -7.95 10.95 -9.21
N LEU A 124 -8.21 12.26 -9.33
CA LEU A 124 -9.52 12.82 -8.98
C LEU A 124 -10.65 12.29 -9.87
N GLN A 125 -10.37 11.98 -11.13
CA GLN A 125 -11.35 11.35 -12.03
C GLN A 125 -11.66 9.91 -11.60
N GLY A 126 -10.64 9.16 -11.18
CA GLY A 126 -10.80 7.79 -10.68
C GLY A 126 -11.60 7.74 -9.38
N ILE A 127 -11.28 8.64 -8.43
CA ILE A 127 -12.03 8.81 -7.18
C ILE A 127 -13.50 9.12 -7.49
N ARG A 128 -13.76 10.09 -8.38
CA ARG A 128 -15.11 10.46 -8.79
C ARG A 128 -15.85 9.27 -9.40
N ARG A 129 -15.21 8.53 -10.30
CA ARG A 129 -15.83 7.38 -10.96
C ARG A 129 -16.19 6.28 -9.97
N LEU A 130 -15.27 5.94 -9.06
CA LEU A 130 -15.50 4.97 -7.98
C LEU A 130 -16.66 5.38 -7.09
N HIS A 131 -16.62 6.61 -6.58
CA HIS A 131 -17.66 7.12 -5.70
C HIS A 131 -19.02 7.21 -6.39
N SER A 132 -19.08 7.60 -7.67
CA SER A 132 -20.34 7.67 -8.43
C SER A 132 -21.03 6.31 -8.62
N LEU A 133 -20.27 5.22 -8.61
CA LEU A 133 -20.78 3.87 -8.84
C LEU A 133 -21.07 3.12 -7.55
N TYR A 134 -20.19 3.29 -6.56
CA TYR A 134 -20.19 2.47 -5.35
C TYR A 134 -20.17 3.31 -4.06
N GLY A 135 -19.94 4.61 -4.12
CA GLY A 135 -19.89 5.46 -2.93
C GLY A 135 -21.27 5.61 -2.26
N ARG A 136 -21.26 5.81 -0.95
CA ARG A 136 -22.45 6.04 -0.12
C ARG A 136 -22.41 7.34 0.66
N SER A 137 -21.21 7.80 1.03
CA SER A 137 -20.99 9.04 1.76
C SER A 137 -21.27 10.27 0.89
N ASN A 138 -21.32 11.45 1.50
CA ASN A 138 -21.36 12.70 0.76
C ASN A 138 -19.96 12.97 0.16
N TRP A 139 -19.89 13.27 -1.14
CA TRP A 139 -18.66 13.57 -1.88
C TRP A 139 -17.73 14.55 -1.16
N GLU A 140 -18.27 15.64 -0.60
CA GLU A 140 -17.48 16.67 0.08
C GLU A 140 -16.75 16.10 1.30
N LYS A 141 -17.36 15.14 2.03
CA LYS A 141 -16.77 14.55 3.24
C LYS A 141 -15.44 13.85 2.95
N LEU A 142 -15.28 13.27 1.77
CA LEU A 142 -14.06 12.55 1.38
C LEU A 142 -12.82 13.46 1.40
N PHE A 143 -13.01 14.77 1.22
CA PHE A 143 -11.92 15.73 1.09
C PHE A 143 -11.57 16.43 2.40
N VAL A 144 -12.43 16.37 3.42
CA VAL A 144 -12.32 17.21 4.63
C VAL A 144 -10.96 17.07 5.31
N LYS A 145 -10.50 15.84 5.56
CA LYS A 145 -9.22 15.59 6.22
C LYS A 145 -8.04 16.07 5.38
N ALA A 146 -8.03 15.76 4.09
CA ALA A 146 -6.96 16.15 3.17
C ALA A 146 -6.87 17.68 3.01
N ILE A 147 -8.01 18.37 2.91
CA ILE A 147 -8.09 19.84 2.87
C ILE A 147 -7.49 20.44 4.15
N LYS A 148 -7.86 19.89 5.31
CA LYS A 148 -7.38 20.34 6.61
C LYS A 148 -5.86 20.20 6.73
N LEU A 149 -5.32 19.02 6.46
CA LEU A 149 -3.87 18.74 6.53
C LEU A 149 -3.08 19.59 5.53
N ALA A 150 -3.59 19.80 4.31
CA ALA A 150 -2.93 20.65 3.34
C ALA A 150 -2.92 22.13 3.77
N LYS A 151 -3.95 22.60 4.49
CA LYS A 151 -4.11 24.00 4.92
C LYS A 151 -3.36 24.32 6.20
N GLU A 152 -3.60 23.53 7.24
CA GLU A 152 -3.10 23.73 8.60
C GLU A 152 -1.68 23.17 8.75
N GLY A 153 -1.39 22.11 8.01
CA GLY A 153 -0.10 21.46 7.92
C GLY A 153 -0.09 20.06 8.53
N PHE A 154 0.97 19.33 8.21
CA PHE A 154 1.28 18.00 8.73
C PHE A 154 2.77 17.93 9.11
N HIS A 155 3.16 16.97 9.93
CA HIS A 155 4.52 16.79 10.42
C HIS A 155 5.31 15.87 9.49
N ILE A 156 6.55 16.22 9.14
CA ILE A 156 7.38 15.28 8.37
C ILE A 156 7.65 14.03 9.23
N ASP A 157 7.08 12.89 8.86
CA ASP A 157 7.38 11.61 9.49
C ASP A 157 8.74 11.04 9.03
N ASP A 158 9.17 9.94 9.65
CA ASP A 158 10.48 9.34 9.35
C ASP A 158 10.56 8.85 7.89
N THR A 159 9.47 8.30 7.36
CA THR A 159 9.40 7.83 5.97
C THR A 159 9.62 8.97 4.98
N LEU A 160 8.89 10.09 5.13
CA LEU A 160 9.04 11.27 4.31
C LEU A 160 10.41 11.93 4.53
N ALA A 161 10.92 11.97 5.76
CA ALA A 161 12.25 12.52 6.06
C ALA A 161 13.36 11.73 5.35
N LEU A 162 13.31 10.40 5.37
CA LEU A 162 14.24 9.54 4.65
C LEU A 162 14.16 9.78 3.13
N ALA A 163 12.94 9.88 2.59
CA ALA A 163 12.75 10.18 1.17
C ALA A 163 13.32 11.57 0.81
N LEU A 164 13.08 12.59 1.64
CA LEU A 164 13.62 13.92 1.47
C LEU A 164 15.15 13.92 1.52
N LYS A 165 15.74 13.22 2.50
CA LYS A 165 17.19 13.19 2.64
C LYS A 165 17.88 12.49 1.48
N SER A 166 17.33 11.35 1.03
CA SER A 166 17.82 10.61 -0.14
C SER A 166 17.73 11.42 -1.44
N ASN A 167 16.86 12.44 -1.49
CA ASN A 167 16.64 13.27 -2.67
C ASN A 167 17.03 14.75 -2.46
N GLU A 168 17.79 15.09 -1.41
CA GLU A 168 18.00 16.48 -0.94
C GLU A 168 18.41 17.45 -2.06
N LEU A 169 19.39 17.07 -2.89
CA LEU A 169 19.84 17.88 -4.02
C LEU A 169 18.72 18.15 -5.02
N ARG A 170 17.98 17.11 -5.43
CA ARG A 170 16.86 17.20 -6.37
C ARG A 170 15.71 18.06 -5.81
N ILE A 171 15.42 17.91 -4.52
CA ILE A 171 14.36 18.66 -3.85
C ILE A 171 14.73 20.14 -3.73
N CYS A 172 15.90 20.47 -3.18
CA CYS A 172 16.27 21.86 -2.94
C CYS A 172 16.67 22.64 -4.20
N GLN A 173 16.85 21.96 -5.34
CA GLN A 173 17.05 22.59 -6.66
C GLN A 173 15.78 22.64 -7.52
N SER A 174 14.63 22.17 -7.01
CA SER A 174 13.36 22.15 -7.75
C SER A 174 12.30 23.06 -7.13
N ALA A 175 11.11 23.08 -7.73
CA ALA A 175 9.95 23.80 -7.20
C ALA A 175 9.49 23.28 -5.82
N LEU A 176 9.97 22.11 -5.39
CA LEU A 176 9.69 21.55 -4.06
C LEU A 176 10.46 22.24 -2.94
N ARG A 177 11.48 23.04 -3.26
CA ARG A 177 12.32 23.76 -2.29
C ARG A 177 11.49 24.55 -1.28
N ASP A 178 10.46 25.26 -1.74
CA ASP A 178 9.65 26.12 -0.88
C ASP A 178 8.79 25.34 0.13
N LEU A 179 8.44 24.10 -0.21
CA LEU A 179 7.68 23.21 0.68
C LEU A 179 8.60 22.49 1.67
N PHE A 180 9.75 22.00 1.20
CA PHE A 180 10.53 20.99 1.93
C PHE A 180 11.94 21.39 2.33
N CYS A 181 12.46 22.54 1.90
CA CYS A 181 13.77 23.00 2.32
C CYS A 181 13.67 24.15 3.34
N ASP A 182 14.65 24.21 4.22
CA ASP A 182 14.82 25.29 5.19
C ASP A 182 15.51 26.51 4.55
N ARG A 183 15.77 27.54 5.36
CA ARG A 183 16.45 28.76 4.90
C ARG A 183 17.92 28.53 4.55
N ASN A 184 18.53 27.47 5.07
CA ASN A 184 19.92 27.11 4.82
C ASN A 184 20.07 26.31 3.52
N GLY A 185 18.96 25.90 2.91
CA GLY A 185 18.95 25.11 1.67
C GLY A 185 19.08 23.61 1.91
N SER A 186 18.86 23.15 3.14
CA SER A 186 18.78 21.72 3.49
C SER A 186 17.33 21.28 3.61
N VAL A 187 17.05 19.99 3.44
CA VAL A 187 15.70 19.48 3.66
C VAL A 187 15.29 19.62 5.13
N LYS A 188 14.01 19.90 5.37
CA LYS A 188 13.42 20.00 6.71
C LYS A 188 13.57 18.67 7.45
N ALA A 189 13.81 18.77 8.77
CA ALA A 189 14.00 17.62 9.65
C ALA A 189 12.67 16.92 9.99
N PRO A 190 12.71 15.64 10.43
CA PRO A 190 11.55 14.96 11.03
C PRO A 190 10.85 15.84 12.08
N GLY A 191 9.53 15.77 12.13
CA GLY A 191 8.67 16.57 13.01
C GLY A 191 8.43 18.01 12.54
N SER A 192 9.12 18.50 11.51
CA SER A 192 8.87 19.84 10.95
C SER A 192 7.49 19.91 10.30
N ILE A 193 6.80 21.06 10.44
CA ILE A 193 5.48 21.25 9.83
C ILE A 193 5.61 21.72 8.38
N VAL A 194 4.84 21.09 7.48
CA VAL A 194 4.72 21.45 6.07
C VAL A 194 3.26 21.79 5.75
N THR A 195 3.05 22.85 4.96
CA THR A 195 1.72 23.27 4.51
C THR A 195 1.71 23.42 2.99
N ASN A 196 0.64 23.01 2.32
CA ASN A 196 0.42 23.21 0.89
C ASN A 196 -0.96 23.84 0.65
N ARG A 197 -1.05 25.15 0.89
CA ARG A 197 -2.32 25.89 0.81
C ARG A 197 -2.96 25.86 -0.59
N LYS A 198 -2.13 25.84 -1.64
CA LYS A 198 -2.61 25.76 -3.03
C LYS A 198 -3.28 24.42 -3.32
N LEU A 199 -2.72 23.33 -2.81
CA LEU A 199 -3.35 22.02 -2.87
C LEU A 199 -4.66 21.98 -2.06
N SER A 200 -4.70 22.61 -0.88
CA SER A 200 -5.94 22.74 -0.10
C SER A 200 -7.05 23.46 -0.86
N GLU A 201 -6.74 24.60 -1.50
CA GLU A 201 -7.68 25.34 -2.36
C GLU A 201 -8.20 24.49 -3.53
N LEU A 202 -7.31 23.71 -4.14
CA LEU A 202 -7.69 22.78 -5.21
C LEU A 202 -8.65 21.71 -4.69
N LEU A 203 -8.27 21.01 -3.61
CA LEU A 203 -9.07 19.93 -3.01
C LEU A 203 -10.42 20.44 -2.52
N GLN A 204 -10.48 21.66 -1.97
CA GLN A 204 -11.74 22.31 -1.60
C GLN A 204 -12.62 22.54 -2.83
N SER A 205 -12.04 23.04 -3.94
CA SER A 205 -12.81 23.23 -5.17
C SER A 205 -13.29 21.91 -5.78
N ALA A 206 -12.51 20.84 -5.66
CA ALA A 206 -12.87 19.50 -6.13
C ALA A 206 -13.96 18.86 -5.26
N GLY A 207 -13.90 19.02 -3.93
CA GLY A 207 -14.91 18.54 -2.99
C GLY A 207 -16.24 19.29 -3.08
N ALA A 208 -16.21 20.59 -3.42
CA ALA A 208 -17.42 21.39 -3.57
C ALA A 208 -18.17 21.15 -4.90
N ASN A 209 -17.48 20.67 -5.94
CA ASN A 209 -18.10 20.48 -7.25
C ASN A 209 -17.49 19.29 -8.01
N ASP A 210 -18.14 18.14 -7.91
CA ASP A 210 -17.75 16.93 -8.63
C ASP A 210 -17.85 17.13 -10.16
N SER A 211 -18.84 17.90 -10.61
CA SER A 211 -19.29 18.04 -12.00
C SER A 211 -18.29 18.78 -12.89
N LEU A 212 -17.37 19.54 -12.30
CA LEU A 212 -16.33 20.30 -13.00
C LEU A 212 -15.02 19.53 -13.23
N LEU A 213 -14.89 18.30 -12.71
CA LEU A 213 -13.78 17.39 -12.98
C LEU A 213 -14.14 16.56 -14.23
N PRO A 214 -13.53 16.77 -15.41
CA PRO A 214 -12.08 16.95 -15.60
C PRO A 214 -11.62 18.24 -16.31
N GLU A 215 -12.48 18.95 -17.04
CA GLU A 215 -12.06 20.08 -17.90
C GLU A 215 -11.53 21.27 -17.10
N SER A 216 -12.20 21.64 -16.00
CA SER A 216 -11.74 22.77 -15.17
C SER A 216 -10.42 22.47 -14.48
N LEU A 217 -10.21 21.21 -14.08
CA LEU A 217 -8.97 20.76 -13.45
C LEU A 217 -7.83 20.75 -14.46
N GLY A 218 -8.06 20.20 -15.66
CA GLY A 218 -7.03 20.20 -16.70
C GLY A 218 -6.61 21.59 -17.12
N MET A 219 -7.55 22.53 -17.24
CA MET A 219 -7.24 23.93 -17.51
C MET A 219 -6.46 24.57 -16.36
N LYS A 220 -6.87 24.38 -15.09
CA LYS A 220 -6.16 24.91 -13.92
C LYS A 220 -4.72 24.38 -13.82
N LEU A 221 -4.51 23.09 -14.11
CA LEU A 221 -3.20 22.46 -14.07
C LEU A 221 -2.31 22.91 -15.25
N ALA A 222 -2.91 23.16 -16.41
CA ALA A 222 -2.17 23.59 -17.60
C ALA A 222 -1.60 25.02 -17.48
N VAL A 223 -2.17 25.90 -16.65
CA VAL A 223 -1.72 27.31 -16.52
C VAL A 223 -0.23 27.41 -16.21
N ASP A 224 0.28 26.51 -15.38
CA ASP A 224 1.67 26.52 -14.92
C ASP A 224 2.65 25.82 -15.90
N LEU A 225 2.13 25.23 -16.98
CA LEU A 225 2.96 24.56 -18.00
C LEU A 225 3.41 25.56 -19.08
N PRO A 226 4.56 25.33 -19.74
CA PRO A 226 4.99 26.15 -20.88
C PRO A 226 3.92 26.20 -21.97
N SER A 227 3.73 27.35 -22.63
CA SER A 227 2.66 27.57 -23.64
C SER A 227 2.59 26.47 -24.71
N ALA A 228 3.74 25.95 -25.14
CA ALA A 228 3.84 24.86 -26.11
C ALA A 228 3.26 23.51 -25.61
N ALA A 229 3.25 23.28 -24.29
CA ALA A 229 2.76 22.06 -23.67
C ALA A 229 1.29 22.16 -23.20
N GLN A 230 0.77 23.37 -22.97
CA GLN A 230 -0.58 23.58 -22.39
C GLN A 230 -1.68 22.91 -23.23
N GLN A 231 -1.72 23.18 -24.53
CA GLN A 231 -2.79 22.67 -25.42
C GLN A 231 -2.74 21.14 -25.52
N ALA A 232 -1.55 20.56 -25.60
CA ALA A 232 -1.36 19.10 -25.62
C ALA A 232 -1.80 18.48 -24.29
N PHE A 233 -1.44 19.10 -23.16
CA PHE A 233 -1.79 18.62 -21.83
C PHE A 233 -3.32 18.61 -21.59
N VAL A 234 -4.01 19.71 -21.91
CA VAL A 234 -5.48 19.79 -21.77
C VAL A 234 -6.17 18.76 -22.66
N LYS A 235 -5.73 18.65 -23.92
CA LYS A 235 -6.29 17.67 -24.86
C LYS A 235 -6.08 16.23 -24.40
N ASN A 236 -4.95 15.94 -23.76
CA ASN A 236 -4.68 14.63 -23.21
C ASN A 236 -5.55 14.35 -21.98
N ILE A 237 -5.75 15.32 -21.08
CA ILE A 237 -6.69 15.17 -19.95
C ILE A 237 -8.11 14.85 -20.44
N GLN A 238 -8.55 15.44 -21.55
CA GLN A 238 -9.85 15.13 -22.16
C GLN A 238 -9.92 13.75 -22.83
N ARG A 239 -8.79 13.23 -23.30
CA ARG A 239 -8.68 11.91 -23.95
C ARG A 239 -8.40 10.77 -22.99
N CYS A 240 -7.98 11.11 -21.78
CA CYS A 240 -7.75 10.16 -20.71
C CYS A 240 -9.03 9.98 -19.91
N GLY A 241 -9.44 8.74 -19.73
CA GLY A 241 -10.59 8.36 -18.94
C GLY A 241 -10.24 7.24 -17.97
N VAL A 242 -11.24 6.87 -17.17
CA VAL A 242 -11.12 5.80 -16.20
C VAL A 242 -11.95 4.63 -16.70
N GLU A 243 -11.30 3.48 -16.86
CA GLU A 243 -11.92 2.27 -17.36
C GLU A 243 -12.07 1.23 -16.24
N ILE A 244 -13.20 0.53 -16.24
CA ILE A 244 -13.51 -0.58 -15.34
C ILE A 244 -13.44 -1.87 -16.15
N ARG A 245 -12.69 -2.84 -15.65
CA ARG A 245 -12.50 -4.15 -16.28
C ARG A 245 -12.69 -5.25 -15.24
N GLU A 246 -12.95 -6.46 -15.70
CA GLU A 246 -12.84 -7.65 -14.85
C GLU A 246 -11.36 -7.85 -14.43
N PRO A 247 -11.11 -8.38 -13.22
CA PRO A 247 -9.77 -8.71 -12.78
C PRO A 247 -9.24 -9.93 -13.55
N PHE A 248 -7.93 -10.09 -13.53
CA PHE A 248 -7.35 -11.38 -13.89
C PHE A 248 -7.63 -12.38 -12.76
N THR A 249 -8.04 -13.58 -13.14
CA THR A 249 -8.45 -14.62 -12.19
C THR A 249 -7.51 -15.82 -12.32
N ILE A 250 -7.03 -16.30 -11.19
CA ILE A 250 -6.23 -17.51 -11.04
C ILE A 250 -7.06 -18.49 -10.24
N GLU A 251 -7.26 -19.68 -10.78
CA GLU A 251 -8.05 -20.73 -10.15
C GLU A 251 -7.14 -21.89 -9.76
N GLU A 252 -7.11 -22.19 -8.46
CA GLU A 252 -6.33 -23.28 -7.88
C GLU A 252 -7.23 -24.17 -7.02
N GLU A 253 -6.72 -25.34 -6.65
CA GLU A 253 -7.40 -26.24 -5.72
C GLU A 253 -7.44 -25.59 -4.32
N GLY A 254 -8.65 -25.29 -3.83
CA GLY A 254 -8.86 -24.69 -2.51
C GLY A 254 -8.90 -23.15 -2.45
N TYR A 255 -8.53 -22.41 -3.51
CA TYR A 255 -8.67 -20.95 -3.54
C TYR A 255 -8.69 -20.36 -4.96
N SER A 256 -9.16 -19.11 -5.05
CA SER A 256 -9.14 -18.27 -6.24
C SER A 256 -8.39 -16.97 -5.94
N VAL A 257 -7.51 -16.51 -6.82
CA VAL A 257 -6.86 -15.19 -6.70
C VAL A 257 -7.36 -14.27 -7.80
N PHE A 258 -7.92 -13.13 -7.41
CA PHE A 258 -8.32 -12.04 -8.30
C PHE A 258 -7.26 -10.95 -8.21
N THR A 259 -6.72 -10.48 -9.33
CA THR A 259 -5.71 -9.41 -9.33
C THR A 259 -6.04 -8.32 -10.33
N ALA A 260 -5.79 -7.08 -9.93
CA ALA A 260 -5.97 -5.90 -10.77
C ALA A 260 -4.69 -5.51 -11.55
N SER A 261 -3.63 -6.32 -11.47
CA SER A 261 -2.37 -6.15 -12.20
C SER A 261 -2.46 -6.61 -13.68
N SER A 262 -1.40 -7.20 -14.21
CA SER A 262 -1.29 -7.73 -15.58
C SER A 262 -1.45 -9.26 -15.64
N GLU A 263 -1.74 -9.79 -16.82
CA GLU A 263 -1.75 -11.23 -17.10
C GLU A 263 -0.41 -11.90 -16.75
N LEU A 264 0.70 -11.20 -17.00
CA LEU A 264 2.05 -11.66 -16.64
C LEU A 264 2.18 -11.84 -15.11
N PHE A 265 1.79 -10.83 -14.34
CA PHE A 265 1.91 -10.86 -12.87
C PHE A 265 0.98 -11.92 -12.27
N SER A 266 -0.18 -12.12 -12.89
CA SER A 266 -1.10 -13.21 -12.54
C SER A 266 -0.45 -14.58 -12.78
N SER A 267 0.22 -14.77 -13.93
CA SER A 267 0.92 -16.01 -14.26
C SER A 267 2.09 -16.28 -13.32
N ILE A 268 2.82 -15.25 -12.90
CA ILE A 268 3.87 -15.36 -11.88
C ILE A 268 3.28 -15.90 -10.58
N ILE A 269 2.19 -15.29 -10.08
CA ILE A 269 1.54 -15.73 -8.84
C ILE A 269 1.09 -17.19 -8.96
N SER A 270 0.37 -17.55 -10.02
CA SER A 270 -0.12 -18.93 -10.22
C SER A 270 1.02 -19.95 -10.26
N GLU A 271 2.03 -19.73 -11.10
CA GLU A 271 3.13 -20.68 -11.27
C GLU A 271 3.96 -20.82 -10.00
N THR A 272 4.19 -19.71 -9.28
CA THR A 272 4.90 -19.73 -8.01
C THR A 272 4.16 -20.54 -6.95
N VAL A 273 2.85 -20.31 -6.78
CA VAL A 273 2.10 -21.04 -5.76
C VAL A 273 1.93 -22.53 -6.13
N LYS A 274 1.67 -22.85 -7.41
CA LYS A 274 1.59 -24.24 -7.89
C LYS A 274 2.86 -25.04 -7.61
N ARG A 275 4.03 -24.47 -7.96
CA ARG A 275 5.32 -25.14 -7.74
C ARG A 275 5.61 -25.38 -6.28
N HIS A 276 5.27 -24.41 -5.44
CA HIS A 276 5.44 -24.55 -4.00
C HIS A 276 4.52 -25.65 -3.44
N SER A 277 3.24 -25.66 -3.82
CA SER A 277 2.28 -26.69 -3.41
C SER A 277 2.73 -28.11 -3.84
N ALA A 278 3.22 -28.27 -5.07
CA ALA A 278 3.73 -29.55 -5.56
C ALA A 278 4.98 -30.05 -4.81
N GLN A 279 5.85 -29.14 -4.37
CA GLN A 279 7.05 -29.47 -3.59
C GLN A 279 6.71 -29.86 -2.15
N ASN A 280 5.67 -29.26 -1.56
CA ASN A 280 5.17 -29.57 -0.22
C ASN A 280 4.70 -31.03 -0.07
N ALA A 281 4.23 -31.66 -1.14
CA ALA A 281 3.87 -33.07 -1.13
C ALA A 281 5.06 -34.03 -0.96
N SER A 282 6.30 -33.54 -1.12
CA SER A 282 7.49 -34.39 -1.21
C SER A 282 8.49 -34.26 -0.06
N PHE A 283 8.38 -33.23 0.82
CA PHE A 283 9.59 -32.83 1.56
C PHE A 283 9.46 -32.16 2.94
N TRP A 284 8.47 -32.41 3.81
CA TRP A 284 8.54 -31.76 5.14
C TRP A 284 8.07 -32.57 6.36
N GLY A 285 9.02 -32.77 7.28
CA GLY A 285 8.80 -32.68 8.72
C GLY A 285 9.17 -31.27 9.22
N ASP A 286 8.45 -30.80 10.24
CA ASP A 286 8.59 -29.55 11.00
C ASP A 286 8.97 -28.25 10.24
N ALA A 287 7.93 -27.54 9.80
CA ALA A 287 7.96 -26.23 9.15
C ALA A 287 8.22 -25.06 10.13
N SER A 288 9.27 -25.13 10.93
CA SER A 288 9.66 -24.03 11.86
C SER A 288 10.96 -23.32 11.51
N ASP A 289 11.71 -23.81 10.53
CA ASP A 289 13.09 -23.35 10.31
C ASP A 289 13.24 -22.52 9.03
N TYR A 290 13.59 -21.23 9.22
CA TYR A 290 13.92 -20.25 8.18
C TYR A 290 15.10 -20.66 7.27
N THR A 291 15.70 -21.81 7.54
CA THR A 291 16.88 -22.40 6.89
C THR A 291 16.58 -23.09 5.57
N ASN A 292 15.32 -23.22 5.15
CA ASN A 292 15.04 -23.93 3.90
C ASN A 292 15.21 -23.02 2.67
N VAL A 293 16.47 -22.67 2.43
CA VAL A 293 17.02 -22.03 1.22
C VAL A 293 16.43 -22.65 -0.06
N SER A 294 16.02 -23.92 -0.03
CA SER A 294 15.35 -24.58 -1.16
C SER A 294 14.07 -23.86 -1.62
N ILE A 295 13.27 -23.29 -0.70
CA ILE A 295 12.07 -22.53 -1.05
C ILE A 295 12.48 -21.28 -1.84
N TYR A 296 13.41 -20.48 -1.31
CA TYR A 296 13.87 -19.26 -1.97
C TYR A 296 14.59 -19.55 -3.30
N VAL A 297 15.35 -20.65 -3.39
CA VAL A 297 15.96 -21.10 -4.64
C VAL A 297 14.88 -21.52 -5.65
N SER A 298 13.84 -22.23 -5.21
CA SER A 298 12.70 -22.62 -6.06
C SER A 298 11.93 -21.39 -6.56
N LEU A 299 11.69 -20.41 -5.68
CA LEU A 299 11.07 -19.12 -6.01
C LEU A 299 11.90 -18.36 -7.05
N PHE A 300 13.22 -18.26 -6.85
CA PHE A 300 14.11 -17.58 -7.79
C PHE A 300 14.23 -18.31 -9.14
N ASN A 301 14.25 -19.65 -9.14
CA ASN A 301 14.23 -20.43 -10.38
C ASN A 301 12.92 -20.27 -11.14
N THR A 302 11.79 -20.16 -10.43
CA THR A 302 10.49 -19.84 -11.02
C THR A 302 10.51 -18.45 -11.65
N ALA A 303 11.07 -17.46 -10.95
CA ALA A 303 11.25 -16.11 -11.47
C ALA A 303 12.04 -16.10 -12.79
N LYS A 304 13.18 -16.83 -12.83
CA LYS A 304 13.98 -17.00 -14.05
C LYS A 304 13.20 -17.64 -15.19
N LEU A 305 12.42 -18.68 -14.93
CA LEU A 305 11.66 -19.37 -15.96
C LEU A 305 10.55 -18.50 -16.54
N VAL A 306 9.78 -17.83 -15.68
CA VAL A 306 8.72 -16.92 -16.13
C VAL A 306 9.32 -15.74 -16.90
N TYR A 307 10.44 -15.20 -16.41
CA TYR A 307 11.18 -14.14 -17.10
C TYR A 307 11.68 -14.56 -18.48
N ASN A 308 12.30 -15.75 -18.60
CA ASN A 308 12.82 -16.26 -19.87
C ASN A 308 11.71 -16.58 -20.88
N ASN A 309 10.57 -17.13 -20.43
CA ASN A 309 9.40 -17.36 -21.28
C ASN A 309 8.83 -16.04 -21.82
N PHE A 310 8.98 -14.95 -21.08
CA PHE A 310 8.50 -13.63 -21.48
C PHE A 310 9.45 -12.95 -22.49
N LEU A 311 10.76 -13.02 -22.26
CA LEU A 311 11.80 -12.56 -23.20
C LEU A 311 11.68 -13.20 -24.59
N GLY A 312 11.26 -14.47 -24.64
CA GLY A 312 11.08 -15.20 -25.90
C GLY A 312 9.94 -14.66 -26.78
N ASN A 313 8.98 -13.91 -26.22
CA ASN A 313 7.74 -13.54 -26.90
C ASN A 313 7.53 -12.03 -27.11
N GLN A 314 8.33 -11.13 -26.50
CA GLN A 314 8.15 -9.69 -26.67
C GLN A 314 9.46 -8.89 -26.65
N SER A 315 9.50 -7.79 -27.42
CA SER A 315 10.50 -6.75 -27.26
C SER A 315 10.29 -6.03 -25.93
N LEU A 316 11.17 -6.26 -24.96
CA LEU A 316 11.19 -5.63 -23.62
C LEU A 316 11.42 -4.10 -23.60
N GLY A 317 11.26 -3.41 -24.73
CA GLY A 317 11.38 -1.97 -24.83
C GLY A 317 10.22 -1.30 -24.07
N GLY A 318 10.36 -1.13 -22.76
CA GLY A 318 9.39 -0.40 -21.95
C GLY A 318 9.24 -0.81 -20.48
N LEU A 319 9.89 -1.89 -20.01
CA LEU A 319 9.86 -2.20 -18.58
C LEU A 319 10.67 -1.14 -17.80
N PRO A 320 10.05 -0.35 -16.90
CA PRO A 320 10.81 0.63 -16.13
C PRO A 320 11.79 -0.10 -15.21
N VAL A 321 13.07 0.22 -15.42
CA VAL A 321 14.21 -0.30 -14.66
C VAL A 321 14.29 0.46 -13.34
N SER A 322 14.13 -0.26 -12.23
CA SER A 322 14.46 0.08 -10.82
C SER A 322 13.89 1.38 -10.21
N ASN A 323 13.46 1.28 -8.94
CA ASN A 323 13.15 2.38 -8.01
C ASN A 323 11.79 3.10 -8.17
N MET A 324 10.72 2.35 -8.43
CA MET A 324 9.36 2.89 -8.33
C MET A 324 8.91 3.00 -6.87
N VAL A 325 8.61 4.20 -6.42
CA VAL A 325 8.02 4.46 -5.09
C VAL A 325 6.51 4.42 -5.22
N SER A 326 5.86 3.69 -4.33
CA SER A 326 4.42 3.48 -4.35
C SER A 326 3.88 3.25 -2.94
N SER A 327 2.57 3.42 -2.78
CA SER A 327 1.85 3.18 -1.54
C SER A 327 0.55 2.46 -1.83
N HIS A 328 0.01 1.77 -0.82
CA HIS A 328 -1.24 1.06 -0.90
C HIS A 328 -2.21 1.52 0.18
N ILE A 329 -3.49 1.26 -0.08
CA ILE A 329 -4.56 1.45 0.88
C ILE A 329 -5.42 0.22 0.85
N GLY A 330 -5.63 -0.35 2.02
CA GLY A 330 -6.45 -1.53 2.23
C GLY A 330 -7.59 -1.24 3.18
N VAL A 331 -8.83 -1.38 2.71
CA VAL A 331 -10.02 -1.17 3.52
C VAL A 331 -10.89 -2.41 3.53
N LEU A 332 -11.27 -2.86 4.73
CA LEU A 332 -12.21 -3.94 4.97
C LEU A 332 -13.35 -3.44 5.85
N ASP A 333 -14.59 -3.73 5.48
CA ASP A 333 -15.77 -3.46 6.31
C ASP A 333 -16.36 -4.71 6.98
N ASN A 334 -17.25 -4.47 7.95
CA ASN A 334 -17.94 -5.52 8.70
C ASN A 334 -18.86 -6.38 7.81
N SER A 335 -19.24 -5.89 6.63
CA SER A 335 -20.01 -6.66 5.64
C SER A 335 -19.11 -7.56 4.78
N GLY A 336 -17.79 -7.49 4.98
CA GLY A 336 -16.77 -8.23 4.25
C GLY A 336 -16.34 -7.56 2.95
N ASN A 337 -16.84 -6.38 2.59
CA ASN A 337 -16.38 -5.71 1.38
C ASN A 337 -14.91 -5.33 1.53
N ILE A 338 -14.13 -5.56 0.48
CA ILE A 338 -12.68 -5.29 0.48
C ILE A 338 -12.38 -4.32 -0.65
N LEU A 339 -11.58 -3.30 -0.35
CA LEU A 339 -10.97 -2.41 -1.32
C LEU A 339 -9.45 -2.42 -1.13
N ILE A 340 -8.72 -2.66 -2.22
CA ILE A 340 -7.27 -2.45 -2.28
C ILE A 340 -7.00 -1.42 -3.37
N VAL A 341 -6.35 -0.32 -3.01
CA VAL A 341 -5.96 0.74 -3.94
C VAL A 341 -4.45 0.88 -3.92
N SER A 342 -3.85 0.95 -5.10
CA SER A 342 -2.44 1.26 -5.26
C SER A 342 -2.26 2.66 -5.83
N THR A 343 -1.22 3.35 -5.40
CA THR A 343 -0.82 4.63 -5.98
C THR A 343 0.69 4.74 -5.98
N SER A 344 1.21 5.58 -6.85
CA SER A 344 2.65 5.73 -7.05
C SER A 344 2.88 7.02 -7.78
N LEU A 345 3.94 7.79 -7.58
CA LEU A 345 4.31 8.87 -8.49
C LEU A 345 5.29 8.45 -9.58
N ASN A 346 5.57 7.14 -9.67
CA ASN A 346 6.71 6.51 -10.34
C ASN A 346 8.00 6.74 -9.56
N SER A 347 8.77 7.78 -9.83
CA SER A 347 9.94 8.09 -8.99
C SER A 347 9.52 8.70 -7.65
N SER A 348 10.40 8.65 -6.65
CA SER A 348 10.22 9.44 -5.43
C SER A 348 10.04 10.92 -5.79
N PHE A 349 8.95 11.53 -5.33
CA PHE A 349 8.52 12.89 -5.68
C PHE A 349 8.19 13.11 -7.18
N GLY A 350 7.93 12.06 -7.96
CA GLY A 350 7.54 12.15 -9.36
C GLY A 350 8.50 13.01 -10.17
N ALA A 351 7.99 13.96 -10.96
CA ALA A 351 8.79 14.87 -11.77
C ALA A 351 9.53 15.97 -10.96
N ALA A 352 9.42 15.97 -9.62
CA ALA A 352 9.88 17.05 -8.75
C ALA A 352 9.33 18.44 -9.13
N GLN A 353 8.20 18.48 -9.83
CA GLN A 353 7.55 19.70 -10.28
C GLN A 353 6.20 19.87 -9.60
N VAL A 354 6.15 20.84 -8.69
CA VAL A 354 4.89 21.32 -8.11
C VAL A 354 4.39 22.49 -8.95
N LEU A 355 3.12 22.41 -9.35
CA LEU A 355 2.43 23.46 -10.10
C LEU A 355 2.06 24.62 -9.14
N PRO A 356 2.66 25.82 -9.27
CA PRO A 356 2.47 26.91 -8.30
C PRO A 356 1.02 27.36 -8.09
N SER A 357 0.18 27.29 -9.12
CA SER A 357 -1.21 27.72 -9.07
C SER A 357 -2.11 26.72 -8.34
N THR A 358 -1.71 25.44 -8.26
CA THR A 358 -2.56 24.36 -7.73
C THR A 358 -1.92 23.56 -6.60
N GLY A 359 -0.62 23.71 -6.36
CA GLY A 359 0.12 22.93 -5.37
C GLY A 359 0.26 21.44 -5.73
N VAL A 360 -0.10 21.03 -6.95
CA VAL A 360 -0.07 19.63 -7.38
C VAL A 360 1.34 19.25 -7.83
N LEU A 361 1.86 18.18 -7.24
CA LEU A 361 3.10 17.53 -7.68
C LEU A 361 2.81 16.58 -8.83
N LEU A 362 3.46 16.80 -9.98
CA LEU A 362 3.28 15.98 -11.17
C LEU A 362 4.07 14.67 -11.10
N SER A 363 3.46 13.59 -11.60
CA SER A 363 4.16 12.33 -11.82
C SER A 363 5.06 12.39 -13.05
N ASP A 364 6.20 11.72 -12.98
CA ASP A 364 7.09 11.46 -14.13
C ASP A 364 6.74 10.14 -14.85
N PHE A 365 5.56 9.59 -14.58
CA PHE A 365 5.05 8.41 -15.25
C PHE A 365 4.51 8.77 -16.65
N VAL A 366 5.33 8.52 -17.67
CA VAL A 366 5.11 8.92 -19.07
C VAL A 366 4.67 7.75 -19.97
N LEU A 367 4.28 6.60 -19.39
CA LEU A 367 4.07 5.37 -20.16
C LEU A 367 3.03 5.48 -21.29
N ASP A 368 3.29 4.68 -22.34
CA ASP A 368 2.43 4.46 -23.51
C ASP A 368 1.00 4.13 -23.08
N PRO A 369 -0.01 4.88 -23.54
CA PRO A 369 -1.41 4.60 -23.25
C PRO A 369 -1.92 3.21 -23.64
N ALA A 370 -1.20 2.50 -24.54
CA ALA A 370 -1.52 1.14 -24.96
C ALA A 370 -0.87 0.05 -24.08
N ALA A 371 0.10 0.40 -23.25
CA ALA A 371 0.80 -0.55 -22.39
C ALA A 371 -0.04 -0.83 -21.13
N ASP A 372 -0.68 -2.00 -21.06
CA ASP A 372 -1.43 -2.48 -19.88
C ASP A 372 -0.48 -2.87 -18.75
N LEU A 373 0.24 -1.91 -18.17
CA LEU A 373 1.37 -2.20 -17.28
C LEU A 373 1.27 -1.46 -15.94
N ALA A 374 0.27 -1.83 -15.15
CA ALA A 374 0.37 -1.77 -13.68
C ALA A 374 1.37 -2.82 -13.14
N GLN A 375 2.53 -2.98 -13.81
CA GLN A 375 3.58 -3.96 -13.50
C GLN A 375 4.48 -3.52 -12.34
N TRP A 376 3.92 -2.75 -11.41
CA TRP A 376 4.65 -2.24 -10.26
C TRP A 376 3.95 -2.48 -8.93
N SER A 377 2.69 -2.93 -9.00
CA SER A 377 1.89 -3.32 -7.85
C SER A 377 1.08 -4.57 -8.13
N CYS A 378 0.77 -5.28 -7.06
CA CYS A 378 -0.14 -6.41 -7.03
C CYS A 378 -1.22 -6.16 -5.99
N ALA A 379 -2.29 -5.46 -6.39
CA ALA A 379 -3.54 -5.47 -5.63
C ALA A 379 -4.31 -6.75 -5.98
N SER A 380 -4.46 -7.63 -5.00
CA SER A 380 -5.02 -8.95 -5.18
C SER A 380 -5.99 -9.31 -4.05
N ILE A 381 -7.11 -9.94 -4.38
CA ILE A 381 -8.03 -10.52 -3.39
C ILE A 381 -7.98 -12.03 -3.58
N VAL A 382 -7.66 -12.75 -2.50
CA VAL A 382 -7.69 -14.21 -2.48
C VAL A 382 -8.99 -14.65 -1.83
N LYS A 383 -9.75 -15.50 -2.49
CA LYS A 383 -10.97 -16.10 -1.97
C LYS A 383 -10.70 -17.57 -1.70
N LEU A 384 -10.97 -18.02 -0.48
CA LEU A 384 -10.85 -19.42 -0.12
C LEU A 384 -12.08 -20.18 -0.64
N ARG A 385 -11.85 -21.35 -1.25
CA ARG A 385 -12.92 -22.27 -1.64
C ARG A 385 -13.14 -23.22 -0.47
N GLN A 386 -14.29 -23.12 0.17
CA GLN A 386 -14.72 -24.07 1.20
C GLN A 386 -14.81 -25.47 0.56
N THR A 387 -13.93 -26.37 0.97
CA THR A 387 -14.08 -27.81 0.77
C THR A 387 -14.87 -28.33 1.96
N ASP A 388 -16.09 -28.84 1.73
CA ASP A 388 -16.97 -29.58 2.63
C ASP A 388 -16.48 -29.72 4.10
N LYS A 389 -16.61 -28.66 4.91
CA LYS A 389 -16.29 -28.68 6.34
C LYS A 389 -17.46 -28.16 7.16
N GLU A 390 -17.68 -28.83 8.30
CA GLU A 390 -18.72 -28.57 9.30
C GLU A 390 -18.64 -27.13 9.84
N ASP A 391 -19.80 -26.57 10.20
CA ASP A 391 -20.14 -25.16 10.46
C ASP A 391 -19.32 -24.40 11.55
N ASP A 392 -18.18 -24.90 12.03
CA ASP A 392 -17.53 -24.45 13.28
C ASP A 392 -16.03 -24.07 13.17
N ASP A 393 -15.46 -23.86 11.97
CA ASP A 393 -14.03 -23.47 11.82
C ASP A 393 -13.87 -21.96 11.48
N ASP A 394 -13.07 -21.25 12.27
CA ASP A 394 -12.69 -19.82 12.18
C ASP A 394 -11.83 -19.52 10.92
N SER A 395 -12.35 -19.79 9.72
CA SER A 395 -11.62 -19.62 8.46
C SER A 395 -12.02 -18.34 7.72
N GLU A 396 -11.04 -17.53 7.32
CA GLU A 396 -11.29 -16.31 6.55
C GLU A 396 -11.92 -16.63 5.18
N ASP A 397 -13.04 -15.99 4.83
CA ASP A 397 -13.67 -16.21 3.51
C ASP A 397 -12.88 -15.52 2.36
N ALA A 398 -12.09 -14.49 2.70
CA ALA A 398 -11.23 -13.77 1.75
C ALA A 398 -10.09 -12.99 2.42
N LEU A 399 -9.01 -12.82 1.68
CA LEU A 399 -7.82 -12.05 2.02
C LEU A 399 -7.59 -10.94 0.99
N GLY A 400 -7.24 -9.74 1.46
CA GLY A 400 -6.71 -8.68 0.62
C GLY A 400 -5.19 -8.60 0.71
N VAL A 401 -4.51 -8.66 -0.43
CA VAL A 401 -3.05 -8.59 -0.56
C VAL A 401 -2.69 -7.37 -1.40
N GLY A 402 -1.95 -6.43 -0.82
CA GLY A 402 -1.39 -5.26 -1.52
C GLY A 402 0.12 -5.30 -1.47
N VAL A 403 0.79 -5.29 -2.62
CA VAL A 403 2.26 -5.34 -2.67
C VAL A 403 2.81 -4.36 -3.69
N THR A 404 3.73 -3.51 -3.23
CA THR A 404 4.56 -2.63 -4.06
C THR A 404 5.90 -3.27 -4.36
N GLY A 405 6.61 -2.81 -5.40
CA GLY A 405 8.01 -3.18 -5.61
C GLY A 405 8.38 -3.55 -7.03
N GLY A 406 7.70 -2.99 -8.04
CA GLY A 406 8.08 -3.24 -9.42
C GLY A 406 7.91 -4.71 -9.79
N PHE A 407 8.98 -5.27 -10.37
CA PHE A 407 9.05 -6.68 -10.76
C PHE A 407 9.05 -7.67 -9.58
N SER A 408 9.41 -7.23 -8.36
CA SER A 408 9.35 -8.07 -7.16
C SER A 408 7.92 -8.30 -6.66
N ALA A 409 6.99 -7.39 -6.95
CA ALA A 409 5.65 -7.40 -6.36
C ALA A 409 4.88 -8.73 -6.52
N PRO A 410 4.81 -9.39 -7.70
CA PRO A 410 4.08 -10.65 -7.84
C PRO A 410 4.74 -11.82 -7.09
N PHE A 411 6.07 -11.83 -6.95
CA PHE A 411 6.77 -12.85 -6.18
C PHE A 411 6.51 -12.70 -4.68
N ILE A 412 6.51 -11.46 -4.19
CA ILE A 412 6.20 -11.17 -2.79
C ILE A 412 4.73 -11.48 -2.50
N ALA A 413 3.81 -11.10 -3.39
CA ALA A 413 2.39 -11.45 -3.24
C ALA A 413 2.20 -12.97 -3.16
N ALA A 414 2.87 -13.74 -4.03
CA ALA A 414 2.82 -15.20 -3.97
C ALA A 414 3.40 -15.76 -2.66
N GLN A 415 4.52 -15.20 -2.16
CA GLN A 415 5.10 -15.59 -0.87
C GLN A 415 4.16 -15.32 0.31
N ILE A 416 3.46 -14.19 0.33
CA ILE A 416 2.47 -13.86 1.35
C ILE A 416 1.30 -14.85 1.31
N ILE A 417 0.82 -15.18 0.11
CA ILE A 417 -0.24 -16.18 -0.10
C ILE A 417 0.21 -17.55 0.41
N ILE A 418 1.43 -17.98 0.07
CA ILE A 418 2.02 -19.24 0.55
C ILE A 418 2.14 -19.24 2.08
N ASN A 419 2.71 -18.17 2.65
CA ASN A 419 2.88 -18.03 4.09
C ASN A 419 1.54 -18.16 4.84
N ARG A 420 0.50 -17.48 4.34
CA ARG A 420 -0.82 -17.50 4.98
C ARG A 420 -1.59 -18.80 4.75
N LEU A 421 -1.72 -19.23 3.50
CA LEU A 421 -2.63 -20.32 3.13
C LEU A 421 -2.00 -21.71 3.21
N ILE A 422 -0.70 -21.83 2.93
CA ILE A 422 -0.01 -23.12 2.87
C ILE A 422 0.74 -23.40 4.16
N LEU A 423 1.42 -22.39 4.71
CA LEU A 423 2.20 -22.52 5.94
C LEU A 423 1.40 -22.19 7.21
N GLY A 424 0.16 -21.72 7.07
CA GLY A 424 -0.72 -21.44 8.20
C GLY A 424 -0.27 -20.29 9.10
N LYS A 425 0.62 -19.41 8.63
CA LYS A 425 1.09 -18.26 9.42
C LYS A 425 -0.03 -17.27 9.69
N SER A 426 0.05 -16.54 10.79
CA SER A 426 -0.85 -15.40 11.04
C SER A 426 -0.67 -14.30 9.99
N ILE A 427 -1.63 -13.37 9.89
CA ILE A 427 -1.56 -12.23 8.95
C ILE A 427 -0.24 -11.46 9.14
N SER A 428 0.11 -11.14 10.39
CA SER A 428 1.32 -10.38 10.70
C SER A 428 2.58 -11.16 10.31
N GLU A 429 2.69 -12.43 10.72
CA GLU A 429 3.83 -13.29 10.39
C GLU A 429 4.01 -13.49 8.88
N ALA A 430 2.92 -13.56 8.12
CA ALA A 430 2.97 -13.74 6.67
C ALA A 430 3.62 -12.56 5.94
N VAL A 431 3.52 -11.35 6.51
CA VAL A 431 4.05 -10.10 5.95
C VAL A 431 5.46 -9.80 6.46
N ILE A 432 5.74 -10.04 7.75
CA ILE A 432 7.06 -9.76 8.36
C ILE A 432 8.07 -10.90 8.16
N SER A 433 7.65 -12.05 7.63
CA SER A 433 8.59 -13.11 7.27
C SER A 433 9.62 -12.59 6.26
N PRO A 434 10.87 -13.12 6.25
CA PRO A 434 11.82 -12.83 5.18
C PRO A 434 11.20 -13.07 3.80
N LEU A 435 11.33 -12.10 2.91
CA LEU A 435 10.77 -12.11 1.56
C LEU A 435 11.89 -12.04 0.53
N LEU A 436 11.78 -12.85 -0.52
CA LEU A 436 12.64 -12.77 -1.69
C LEU A 436 12.21 -11.58 -2.55
N HIS A 437 13.11 -10.61 -2.68
CA HIS A 437 13.04 -9.54 -3.67
C HIS A 437 13.77 -9.99 -4.92
N VAL A 438 13.13 -9.80 -6.07
CA VAL A 438 13.68 -10.12 -7.39
C VAL A 438 13.66 -8.87 -8.26
N GLU A 439 14.81 -8.48 -8.75
CA GLU A 439 14.95 -7.28 -9.58
C GLU A 439 15.58 -7.62 -10.93
N MET A 440 15.18 -6.86 -11.95
CA MET A 440 15.79 -6.91 -13.26
C MET A 440 16.92 -5.90 -13.32
N VAL A 441 18.16 -6.38 -13.36
CA VAL A 441 19.36 -5.54 -13.47
C VAL A 441 19.60 -5.15 -14.93
N SER A 442 19.34 -6.07 -15.85
CA SER A 442 19.39 -5.85 -17.30
C SER A 442 18.38 -6.78 -17.99
N PRO A 443 18.08 -6.58 -19.28
CA PRO A 443 17.22 -7.49 -20.05
C PRO A 443 17.69 -8.95 -20.09
N GLU A 444 18.92 -9.25 -19.67
CA GLU A 444 19.50 -10.61 -19.66
C GLU A 444 19.87 -11.07 -18.24
N SER A 445 19.63 -10.24 -17.21
CA SER A 445 20.12 -10.48 -15.85
C SER A 445 19.08 -10.15 -14.79
N LEU A 446 18.85 -11.13 -13.91
CA LEU A 446 18.03 -11.01 -12.70
C LEU A 446 18.93 -11.07 -11.46
N SER A 447 18.72 -10.16 -10.52
CA SER A 447 19.25 -10.23 -9.16
C SER A 447 18.14 -10.61 -8.17
N ALA A 448 18.53 -11.14 -7.02
CA ALA A 448 17.61 -11.31 -5.91
C ALA A 448 18.30 -11.08 -4.58
N CYS A 449 17.55 -10.57 -3.60
CA CYS A 449 17.96 -10.47 -2.21
C CYS A 449 16.83 -10.93 -1.29
N ILE A 450 17.16 -11.26 -0.05
CA ILE A 450 16.19 -11.67 0.96
C ILE A 450 16.10 -10.55 1.99
N SER A 451 14.89 -10.08 2.30
CA SER A 451 14.70 -9.12 3.37
C SER A 451 15.02 -9.77 4.72
N VAL A 452 15.73 -9.03 5.58
CA VAL A 452 15.99 -9.44 6.96
C VAL A 452 15.30 -8.45 7.87
N VAL A 453 14.33 -8.93 8.66
CA VAL A 453 13.73 -8.11 9.72
C VAL A 453 14.71 -8.10 10.90
N SER A 454 15.38 -6.97 11.13
CA SER A 454 16.20 -6.79 12.33
C SER A 454 15.29 -6.41 13.50
N ASN A 455 14.98 -7.37 14.37
CA ASN A 455 14.34 -7.11 15.67
C ASN A 455 15.32 -6.44 16.65
N THR A 456 15.82 -5.25 16.31
CA THR A 456 16.51 -4.40 17.28
C THR A 456 15.57 -3.28 17.65
N GLU A 457 15.06 -3.31 18.89
CA GLU A 457 14.59 -2.11 19.59
C GLU A 457 15.58 -0.98 19.26
N TRP A 458 15.12 0.10 18.63
CA TRP A 458 15.92 1.28 18.32
C TRP A 458 16.31 1.97 19.65
N ALA A 459 17.32 1.40 20.31
CA ALA A 459 17.94 1.95 21.49
C ALA A 459 18.71 3.22 21.10
N THR A 460 18.03 4.37 21.23
CA THR A 460 18.52 5.72 21.58
C THR A 460 20.01 6.06 21.37
N SER A 461 20.63 5.64 20.27
CA SER A 461 22.01 6.00 19.94
C SER A 461 22.19 6.14 18.43
N PRO A 462 22.86 7.20 17.96
CA PRO A 462 23.06 7.46 16.55
C PRO A 462 24.24 6.63 16.05
N THR A 463 24.00 5.36 15.72
CA THR A 463 24.95 4.61 14.89
C THR A 463 24.56 4.75 13.43
N PRO A 464 25.46 5.28 12.56
CA PRO A 464 25.16 5.48 11.15
C PRO A 464 25.04 4.12 10.45
N ALA A 465 24.05 3.98 9.57
CA ALA A 465 23.85 2.85 8.67
C ALA A 465 25.01 2.62 7.66
N SER A 466 26.19 3.18 7.92
CA SER A 466 27.36 3.16 7.03
C SER A 466 28.39 2.07 7.37
N GLN A 467 28.09 1.11 8.25
CA GLN A 467 29.06 0.06 8.65
C GLN A 467 28.82 -1.33 8.04
N TYR A 468 27.80 -1.51 7.19
CA TYR A 468 27.61 -2.73 6.39
C TYR A 468 27.84 -2.49 4.89
N THR A 469 28.79 -1.63 4.52
CA THR A 469 29.23 -1.45 3.12
C THR A 469 30.36 -2.42 2.74
N GLY A 470 30.18 -3.72 3.06
CA GLY A 470 31.18 -4.77 2.80
C GLY A 470 30.74 -5.86 1.82
N LEU A 471 29.47 -5.84 1.41
CA LEU A 471 28.92 -6.66 0.33
C LEU A 471 28.10 -5.70 -0.52
N ASP A 472 28.59 -5.37 -1.73
CA ASP A 472 27.83 -4.64 -2.74
C ASP A 472 26.60 -5.48 -3.12
N CYS A 473 25.53 -5.36 -2.33
CA CYS A 473 24.21 -5.83 -2.68
C CYS A 473 23.52 -4.66 -3.41
N PRO A 474 23.28 -4.76 -4.73
CA PRO A 474 22.74 -3.65 -5.53
C PRO A 474 21.27 -3.32 -5.23
N CYS A 475 20.64 -4.04 -4.30
CA CYS A 475 19.21 -3.94 -3.99
C CYS A 475 18.94 -2.77 -3.03
N HIS A 476 18.69 -1.58 -3.56
CA HIS A 476 17.99 -0.52 -2.84
C HIS A 476 16.47 -0.72 -2.94
N CYS A 477 15.95 -1.84 -2.43
CA CYS A 477 14.52 -2.15 -2.50
C CYS A 477 13.77 -1.49 -1.34
N THR A 478 12.82 -0.60 -1.65
CA THR A 478 11.75 -0.20 -0.72
C THR A 478 10.47 -0.89 -1.19
N THR A 479 10.08 -1.97 -0.51
CA THR A 479 8.83 -2.69 -0.77
C THR A 479 7.97 -2.68 0.48
N GLN A 480 6.68 -2.42 0.32
CA GLN A 480 5.71 -2.37 1.41
C GLN A 480 4.60 -3.39 1.11
N PRO A 481 4.69 -4.59 1.72
CA PRO A 481 3.63 -5.58 1.64
C PRO A 481 2.53 -5.30 2.67
N MET A 482 1.29 -5.59 2.30
CA MET A 482 0.09 -5.50 3.12
C MET A 482 -0.75 -6.76 2.94
N LEU A 483 -1.22 -7.33 4.05
CA LEU A 483 -2.18 -8.43 4.08
C LEU A 483 -3.30 -8.07 5.07
N MET A 484 -4.55 -8.28 4.67
CA MET A 484 -5.73 -8.16 5.53
C MET A 484 -6.65 -9.35 5.29
N GLY A 485 -7.44 -9.72 6.29
CA GLY A 485 -8.39 -10.82 6.22
C GLY A 485 -9.56 -10.56 7.16
N GLN A 486 -10.70 -11.19 6.88
CA GLN A 486 -11.86 -11.16 7.75
C GLN A 486 -12.03 -12.52 8.42
N ASP A 487 -11.87 -12.57 9.74
CA ASP A 487 -12.14 -13.77 10.55
C ASP A 487 -13.66 -13.97 10.70
N THR A 488 -14.17 -15.18 10.39
CA THR A 488 -15.61 -15.50 10.45
C THR A 488 -16.17 -15.48 11.86
N SER A 489 -15.34 -15.65 12.90
CA SER A 489 -15.74 -15.55 14.31
C SER A 489 -16.29 -14.17 14.69
N THR A 490 -15.82 -13.11 14.01
CA THR A 490 -16.20 -11.71 14.27
C THR A 490 -17.55 -11.32 13.68
N LYS A 491 -18.18 -12.16 12.83
CA LYS A 491 -19.55 -11.91 12.32
C LYS A 491 -20.60 -11.93 13.45
N HIS A 492 -20.30 -12.54 14.59
CA HIS A 492 -21.27 -12.77 15.67
C HIS A 492 -21.13 -11.86 16.89
N SER A 493 -20.05 -11.08 17.03
CA SER A 493 -19.81 -10.30 18.26
C SER A 493 -20.51 -8.94 18.31
N GLY A 494 -21.07 -8.41 17.21
CA GLY A 494 -21.79 -7.12 17.22
C GLY A 494 -20.93 -5.89 17.54
N ASP A 495 -19.65 -6.08 17.90
CA ASP A 495 -18.66 -5.04 18.09
C ASP A 495 -18.01 -4.73 16.73
N GLY A 496 -18.24 -3.53 16.22
CA GLY A 496 -17.88 -3.14 14.86
C GLY A 496 -16.39 -3.00 14.63
N GLN A 497 -15.70 -4.11 14.36
CA GLN A 497 -14.28 -4.11 14.02
C GLN A 497 -14.05 -3.84 12.53
N TRP A 498 -13.53 -2.64 12.23
CA TRP A 498 -13.09 -2.22 10.89
C TRP A 498 -11.57 -2.27 10.79
N TRP A 499 -11.03 -2.65 9.64
CA TRP A 499 -9.58 -2.68 9.42
C TRP A 499 -9.19 -1.77 8.26
N LEU A 500 -8.31 -0.81 8.54
CA LEU A 500 -7.71 0.09 7.55
C LEU A 500 -6.19 0.04 7.70
N LEU A 501 -5.54 -0.72 6.83
CA LEU A 501 -4.08 -0.76 6.71
C LEU A 501 -3.62 0.19 5.60
N LEU A 502 -2.60 0.99 5.92
CA LEU A 502 -1.89 1.88 5.00
C LEU A 502 -0.43 1.47 4.88
#